data_AF-A0A8J5I2M5-F1
#
_entry.id   AF-A0A8J5I2M5-F1
#
_cell.length_a   1.000
_cell.length_b   1.000
_cell.length_c   1.000
_cell.angle_alpha   90.00
_cell.angle_beta   90.00
_cell.angle_gamma   90.00
#
_symmetry.space_group_name_H-M   'P 1'
#
loop_
_entity.id
_entity.type
_entity.pdbx_description
1 polymer ?
#
loop_
_entity_poly.entity_id
_entity_poly.type
_entity_poly.pdbx_seq_one_letter_code
_entity_poly.pdbx_strand_id
1 'polypeptide(L)'
;MPGPGVSWQINFSDYDPDDDPSLPTPIRKSGIDLQRNRREGVSSSELCAALLREKLFCQGGKFVTFHGMYDVAYLLKILTGGKPLPDTLREFMTEAWSIFGGRLFDIKYMARFCPGLLGGELGLEKLANLLKVEADGVAHQAGFDSLVTGLIFHELHKRWEIDDEQVSMILYGLESACQEIKAPSSFNPLLRSPASTGSGVMVPLPMMRSPCPFRSQRGGVCVHPLATPYMIKW
;
A
#
# COMPACT_ATOMS: atom_id res chain seq x y z
N MET A 1 -23.20 -0.80 -6.38
CA MET A 1 -21.78 -1.01 -6.73
C MET A 1 -20.98 0.07 -6.03
N PRO A 2 -19.94 -0.23 -5.23
CA PRO A 2 -18.91 0.77 -4.98
C PRO A 2 -18.38 1.23 -6.36
N GLY A 3 -18.10 2.53 -6.53
CA GLY A 3 -17.65 3.07 -7.81
C GLY A 3 -16.40 2.35 -8.33
N PRO A 4 -16.08 2.46 -9.64
CA PRO A 4 -14.90 1.81 -10.19
C PRO A 4 -13.66 2.28 -9.43
N GLY A 5 -13.00 1.35 -8.74
CA GLY A 5 -11.72 1.62 -8.10
C GLY A 5 -10.68 1.95 -9.15
N VAL A 6 -9.81 2.90 -8.86
CA VAL A 6 -8.68 3.27 -9.73
C VAL A 6 -7.38 2.82 -9.08
N SER A 7 -6.43 2.39 -9.91
CA SER A 7 -5.07 2.11 -9.49
C SER A 7 -4.07 2.76 -10.43
N TRP A 8 -2.87 3.02 -9.91
CA TRP A 8 -1.74 3.51 -10.69
C TRP A 8 -0.66 2.44 -10.72
N GLN A 9 0.02 2.33 -11.86
CA GLN A 9 1.22 1.51 -12.01
C GLN A 9 2.41 2.41 -12.28
N ILE A 10 3.44 2.26 -11.46
CA ILE A 10 4.68 3.01 -11.60
C ILE A 10 5.73 2.05 -12.13
N ASN A 11 6.25 2.33 -13.32
CA ASN A 11 7.28 1.53 -13.95
C ASN A 11 8.64 2.16 -13.65
N PHE A 12 9.52 1.44 -12.98
CA PHE A 12 10.83 1.96 -12.56
C PHE A 12 11.89 1.89 -13.66
N SER A 13 12.74 2.91 -13.72
CA SER A 13 13.92 2.92 -14.59
C SER A 13 15.18 2.32 -13.94
N ASP A 14 15.15 2.07 -12.62
CA ASP A 14 16.30 1.63 -11.84
C ASP A 14 16.75 0.19 -12.16
N TYR A 15 15.89 -0.62 -12.79
CA TYR A 15 16.22 -1.99 -13.15
C TYR A 15 16.88 -2.06 -14.53
N ASP A 16 18.03 -2.74 -14.59
CA ASP A 16 18.73 -3.04 -15.82
C ASP A 16 18.55 -4.53 -16.19
N PRO A 17 17.76 -4.85 -17.24
CA PRO A 17 17.57 -6.23 -17.67
C PRO A 17 18.82 -6.87 -18.30
N ASP A 18 19.83 -6.08 -18.68
CA ASP A 18 21.05 -6.59 -19.29
C ASP A 18 22.09 -6.99 -18.22
N ASP A 19 22.03 -6.39 -17.03
CA ASP A 19 22.91 -6.70 -15.89
C ASP A 19 22.40 -7.89 -15.05
N ASP A 20 21.13 -8.29 -15.21
CA ASP A 20 20.52 -9.40 -14.46
C ASP A 20 19.81 -10.41 -15.40
N PRO A 21 20.52 -11.46 -15.85
CA PRO A 21 19.96 -12.48 -16.71
C PRO A 21 18.95 -13.40 -15.97
N SER A 22 18.84 -13.28 -14.64
CA SER A 22 18.06 -14.18 -13.78
C SER A 22 16.62 -13.72 -13.53
N LEU A 23 16.06 -12.90 -14.43
CA LEU A 23 14.67 -12.45 -14.37
C LEU A 23 13.67 -13.58 -14.04
N PRO A 24 12.94 -13.46 -12.92
CA PRO A 24 11.93 -14.45 -12.53
C PRO A 24 10.88 -14.69 -13.63
N THR A 25 10.50 -15.95 -13.81
CA THR A 25 9.50 -16.38 -14.80
C THR A 25 8.18 -15.60 -14.76
N PRO A 26 7.62 -15.21 -13.59
CA PRO A 26 6.41 -14.40 -13.54
C PRO A 26 6.54 -13.04 -14.25
N ILE A 27 7.67 -12.34 -14.06
CA ILE A 27 7.95 -11.05 -14.69
C ILE A 27 8.10 -11.22 -16.21
N ARG A 28 8.72 -12.31 -16.66
CA ARG A 28 8.82 -12.63 -18.09
C ARG A 28 7.45 -12.86 -18.75
N LYS A 29 6.46 -13.34 -17.99
CA LYS A 29 5.11 -13.66 -18.47
C LYS A 29 4.10 -12.55 -18.28
N SER A 30 4.40 -11.49 -17.53
CA SER A 30 3.46 -10.39 -17.25
C SER A 30 3.29 -9.40 -18.40
N GLY A 31 4.13 -9.50 -19.45
CA GLY A 31 4.10 -8.63 -20.62
C GLY A 31 4.75 -7.25 -20.40
N ILE A 32 5.54 -7.10 -19.33
CA ILE A 32 6.25 -5.85 -19.02
C ILE A 32 7.43 -5.66 -19.98
N ASP A 33 7.48 -4.50 -20.65
CA ASP A 33 8.63 -4.08 -21.46
C ASP A 33 9.70 -3.43 -20.56
N LEU A 34 10.59 -4.28 -20.04
CA LEU A 34 11.67 -3.85 -19.13
C LEU A 34 12.66 -2.90 -19.79
N GLN A 35 12.91 -3.08 -21.10
CA GLN A 35 13.79 -2.21 -21.86
C GLN A 35 13.19 -0.81 -22.02
N ARG A 36 11.88 -0.72 -22.22
CA ARG A 36 11.17 0.57 -22.18
C ARG A 36 11.16 1.17 -20.79
N ASN A 37 10.91 0.38 -19.74
CA ASN A 37 10.95 0.86 -18.36
C ASN A 37 12.30 1.50 -18.02
N ARG A 38 13.41 0.88 -18.43
CA ARG A 38 14.75 1.47 -18.26
C ARG A 38 14.92 2.84 -18.93
N ARG A 39 14.35 3.02 -20.12
CA ARG A 39 14.49 4.27 -20.91
C ARG A 39 13.51 5.38 -20.52
N GLU A 40 12.30 5.01 -20.12
CA GLU A 40 11.16 5.94 -19.96
C GLU A 40 10.55 5.92 -18.55
N GLY A 41 10.97 4.99 -17.70
CA GLY A 41 10.44 4.81 -16.36
C GLY A 41 10.82 5.94 -15.41
N VAL A 42 10.21 5.91 -14.23
CA VAL A 42 10.47 6.84 -13.13
C VAL A 42 11.58 6.25 -12.28
N SER A 43 12.57 7.05 -11.88
CA SER A 43 13.57 6.57 -10.92
C SER A 43 12.99 6.51 -9.51
N SER A 44 13.49 5.58 -8.70
CA SER A 44 13.17 5.47 -7.27
C SER A 44 13.36 6.80 -6.53
N SER A 45 14.39 7.57 -6.89
CA SER A 45 14.68 8.89 -6.33
C SER A 45 13.62 9.94 -6.67
N GLU A 46 13.16 10.01 -7.92
CA GLU A 46 12.10 10.92 -8.36
C GLU A 46 10.78 10.59 -7.67
N LEU A 47 10.48 9.30 -7.55
CA LEU A 47 9.29 8.85 -6.85
C LEU A 47 9.33 9.20 -5.37
N CYS A 48 10.47 8.99 -4.69
CA CYS A 48 10.65 9.41 -3.30
C CYS A 48 10.35 10.90 -3.12
N ALA A 49 10.96 11.75 -3.97
CA ALA A 49 10.73 13.20 -3.95
C ALA A 49 9.25 13.55 -4.16
N ALA A 50 8.56 12.87 -5.09
CA ALA A 50 7.14 13.07 -5.35
C ALA A 50 6.27 12.66 -4.15
N LEU A 51 6.49 11.48 -3.57
CA LEU A 51 5.73 10.96 -2.43
C LEU A 51 5.83 11.87 -1.19
N LEU A 52 7.04 12.37 -0.91
CA LEU A 52 7.29 13.31 0.18
C LEU A 52 6.62 14.66 -0.08
N ARG A 53 6.69 15.17 -1.31
CA ARG A 53 6.10 16.46 -1.70
C ARG A 53 4.57 16.44 -1.61
N GLU A 54 3.94 15.36 -2.07
CA GLU A 54 2.47 15.18 -2.02
C GLU A 54 1.96 14.76 -0.63
N LYS A 55 2.89 14.49 0.31
CA LYS A 55 2.59 14.09 1.69
C LYS A 55 1.64 12.89 1.77
N LEU A 56 1.75 11.94 0.85
CA LEU A 56 0.83 10.82 0.70
C LEU A 56 0.58 10.09 2.04
N PHE A 57 1.66 9.88 2.79
CA PHE A 57 1.68 9.18 4.07
C PHE A 57 1.08 9.97 5.25
N CYS A 58 0.94 11.28 5.11
CA CYS A 58 0.37 12.15 6.15
C CYS A 58 -1.15 12.35 6.00
N GLN A 59 -1.79 11.78 4.98
CA GLN A 59 -3.18 12.11 4.63
C GLN A 59 -4.25 11.32 5.39
N GLY A 60 -3.86 10.47 6.35
CA GLY A 60 -4.86 9.73 7.13
C GLY A 60 -5.35 8.43 6.49
N GLY A 61 -4.75 7.99 5.39
CA GLY A 61 -5.18 6.81 4.64
C GLY A 61 -4.93 5.49 5.37
N LYS A 62 -5.67 4.45 4.95
CA LYS A 62 -5.35 3.05 5.23
C LYS A 62 -4.46 2.52 4.12
N PHE A 63 -3.39 1.83 4.50
CA PHE A 63 -2.45 1.18 3.59
C PHE A 63 -2.73 -0.32 3.60
N VAL A 64 -2.86 -0.91 2.42
CA VAL A 64 -3.34 -2.28 2.28
C VAL A 64 -2.36 -3.04 1.40
N THR A 65 -1.95 -4.23 1.84
CA THR A 65 -1.04 -5.11 1.12
C THR A 65 -1.58 -6.54 1.08
N PHE A 66 -0.97 -7.40 0.27
CA PHE A 66 -1.21 -8.84 0.27
C PHE A 66 0.13 -9.56 0.38
N HIS A 67 0.40 -10.18 1.54
CA HIS A 67 1.71 -10.79 1.82
C HIS A 67 2.85 -9.76 1.66
N GLY A 68 2.61 -8.56 2.16
CA GLY A 68 3.29 -7.33 1.70
C GLY A 68 4.59 -6.99 2.41
N MET A 69 5.27 -7.96 3.03
CA MET A 69 6.52 -7.68 3.74
C MET A 69 7.58 -7.06 2.83
N TYR A 70 7.74 -7.61 1.63
CA TYR A 70 8.64 -7.05 0.62
C TYR A 70 8.14 -5.71 0.08
N ASP A 71 6.83 -5.55 -0.16
CA ASP A 71 6.24 -4.29 -0.62
C ASP A 71 6.58 -3.13 0.35
N VAL A 72 6.45 -3.39 1.66
CA VAL A 72 6.79 -2.43 2.72
C VAL A 72 8.28 -2.16 2.75
N ALA A 73 9.12 -3.19 2.62
CA ALA A 73 10.57 -3.04 2.61
C ALA A 73 11.07 -2.21 1.41
N TYR A 74 10.56 -2.47 0.20
CA TYR A 74 10.90 -1.67 -0.98
C TYR A 74 10.48 -0.22 -0.81
N LEU A 75 9.28 0.03 -0.28
CA LEU A 75 8.81 1.38 -0.03
C LEU A 75 9.65 2.11 1.01
N LEU A 76 10.02 1.45 2.10
CA LEU A 76 10.95 1.99 3.11
C LEU A 76 12.29 2.37 2.47
N LYS A 77 12.85 1.47 1.64
CA LYS A 77 14.09 1.74 0.92
C LYS A 77 13.97 2.96 -0.01
N ILE A 78 12.87 3.11 -0.72
CA ILE A 78 12.61 4.29 -1.57
C ILE A 78 12.54 5.55 -0.72
N LEU A 79 11.75 5.56 0.35
CA LEU A 79 11.52 6.73 1.20
C LEU A 79 12.75 7.15 2.01
N THR A 80 13.67 6.22 2.27
CA THR A 80 14.96 6.48 2.93
C THR A 80 16.08 6.85 1.96
N GLY A 81 15.78 6.95 0.65
CA GLY A 81 16.75 7.33 -0.38
C GLY A 81 17.74 6.24 -0.72
N GLY A 82 17.33 4.97 -0.65
CA GLY A 82 18.14 3.81 -1.01
C GLY A 82 19.07 3.29 0.09
N LYS A 83 18.94 3.81 1.33
CA LYS A 83 19.73 3.33 2.47
C LYS A 83 19.46 1.83 2.75
N PRO A 84 20.41 1.12 3.39
CA PRO A 84 20.16 -0.21 3.91
C PRO A 84 18.91 -0.23 4.79
N LEU A 85 18.15 -1.32 4.71
CA LEU A 85 17.04 -1.55 5.62
C LEU A 85 17.56 -1.71 7.06
N PRO A 86 16.73 -1.45 8.08
CA PRO A 86 17.14 -1.65 9.46
C PRO A 86 17.60 -3.09 9.74
N ASP A 87 18.63 -3.22 10.58
CA ASP A 87 19.25 -4.51 10.90
C ASP A 87 18.35 -5.41 11.75
N THR A 88 17.36 -4.83 12.44
CA THR A 88 16.43 -5.56 13.28
C THR A 88 14.98 -5.38 12.82
N LEU A 89 14.18 -6.44 13.01
CA LEU A 89 12.75 -6.39 12.69
C LEU A 89 12.00 -5.36 13.55
N ARG A 90 12.46 -5.10 14.78
CA ARG A 90 11.90 -4.06 15.64
C ARG A 90 12.05 -2.67 15.04
N GLU A 91 13.25 -2.32 14.58
CA GLU A 91 13.52 -1.03 13.94
C GLU A 91 12.74 -0.91 12.62
N PHE A 92 12.74 -1.97 11.80
CA PHE A 92 11.92 -2.05 10.58
C PHE A 92 10.44 -1.74 10.82
N MET A 93 9.83 -2.40 11.81
CA MET A 93 8.42 -2.17 12.14
C MET A 93 8.18 -0.79 12.77
N THR A 94 9.17 -0.24 13.49
CA THR A 94 9.10 1.12 14.04
C THR A 94 9.08 2.17 12.92
N GLU A 95 9.94 2.00 11.91
CA GLU A 95 9.93 2.87 10.73
C GLU A 95 8.64 2.72 9.92
N ALA A 96 8.17 1.49 9.69
CA ALA A 96 6.89 1.24 9.04
C ALA A 96 5.75 1.92 9.81
N TRP A 97 5.72 1.82 11.14
CA TRP A 97 4.71 2.49 11.96
C TRP A 97 4.72 4.01 11.78
N SER A 98 5.92 4.61 11.75
CA SER A 98 6.11 6.04 11.54
C SER A 98 5.54 6.51 10.20
N ILE A 99 5.75 5.73 9.14
CA ILE A 99 5.31 6.07 7.78
C ILE A 99 3.81 5.83 7.59
N PHE A 100 3.30 4.65 7.97
CA PHE A 100 1.90 4.28 7.73
C PHE A 100 0.95 4.76 8.83
N GLY A 101 1.48 5.39 9.88
CA GLY A 101 0.69 5.94 10.99
C GLY A 101 -0.16 4.89 11.69
N GLY A 102 0.37 3.66 11.85
CA GLY A 102 -0.34 2.54 12.46
C GLY A 102 -1.49 1.95 11.64
N ARG A 103 -1.69 2.36 10.37
CA ARG A 103 -2.83 1.95 9.53
C ARG A 103 -2.40 1.12 8.32
N LEU A 104 -1.54 0.14 8.54
CA LEU A 104 -1.11 -0.83 7.55
C LEU A 104 -1.84 -2.17 7.76
N PHE A 105 -2.39 -2.75 6.71
CA PHE A 105 -3.22 -3.96 6.77
C PHE A 105 -2.75 -4.97 5.72
N ASP A 106 -2.42 -6.18 6.15
CA ASP A 106 -2.13 -7.28 5.22
C ASP A 106 -3.39 -8.16 5.07
N ILE A 107 -4.02 -8.13 3.90
CA ILE A 107 -5.28 -8.86 3.68
C ILE A 107 -5.10 -10.37 3.76
N LYS A 108 -3.89 -10.88 3.52
CA LYS A 108 -3.60 -12.31 3.66
C LYS A 108 -3.64 -12.71 5.14
N TYR A 109 -3.11 -11.87 6.01
CA TYR A 109 -3.25 -12.03 7.45
C TYR A 109 -4.72 -11.88 7.91
N MET A 110 -5.44 -10.87 7.42
CA MET A 110 -6.85 -10.67 7.76
C MET A 110 -7.73 -11.87 7.38
N ALA A 111 -7.46 -12.50 6.22
CA ALA A 111 -8.21 -13.67 5.74
C ALA A 111 -8.15 -14.87 6.70
N ARG A 112 -7.17 -14.93 7.62
CA ARG A 112 -7.07 -15.99 8.66
C ARG A 112 -8.26 -16.00 9.60
N PHE A 113 -8.88 -14.84 9.82
CA PHE A 113 -10.00 -14.65 10.74
C PHE A 113 -11.37 -14.74 10.06
N CYS A 114 -11.39 -15.00 8.75
CA CYS A 114 -12.59 -15.01 7.94
C CYS A 114 -12.99 -16.46 7.59
N PRO A 115 -14.10 -17.00 8.13
CA PRO A 115 -14.58 -18.34 7.79
C PRO A 115 -14.70 -18.58 6.29
N GLY A 116 -14.20 -19.72 5.82
CA GLY A 116 -14.24 -20.10 4.41
C GLY A 116 -13.07 -19.62 3.56
N LEU A 117 -12.15 -18.79 4.10
CA LEU A 117 -10.96 -18.30 3.38
C LEU A 117 -9.68 -19.12 3.68
N LEU A 118 -9.86 -20.40 4.03
CA LEU A 118 -8.80 -21.40 4.27
C LEU A 118 -7.64 -20.91 5.14
N GLY A 119 -7.96 -20.15 6.20
CA GLY A 119 -6.96 -19.70 7.17
C GLY A 119 -5.87 -18.82 6.57
N GLY A 120 -6.16 -18.07 5.49
CA GLY A 120 -5.21 -17.14 4.86
C GLY A 120 -4.22 -17.79 3.89
N GLU A 121 -4.33 -19.08 3.58
CA GLU A 121 -3.36 -19.80 2.73
C GLU A 121 -3.61 -19.65 1.22
N LEU A 122 -4.59 -18.84 0.84
CA LEU A 122 -4.95 -18.61 -0.56
C LEU A 122 -4.06 -17.54 -1.20
N GLY A 123 -3.71 -17.77 -2.48
CA GLY A 123 -3.15 -16.73 -3.34
C GLY A 123 -4.20 -15.66 -3.69
N LEU A 124 -3.73 -14.47 -4.07
CA LEU A 124 -4.58 -13.29 -4.34
C LEU A 124 -5.73 -13.58 -5.32
N GLU A 125 -5.42 -14.26 -6.43
CA GLU A 125 -6.41 -14.62 -7.45
C GLU A 125 -7.50 -15.56 -6.91
N LYS A 126 -7.11 -16.60 -6.16
CA LYS A 126 -8.08 -17.52 -5.55
C LYS A 126 -8.95 -16.82 -4.51
N LEU A 127 -8.35 -15.90 -3.75
CA LEU A 127 -9.06 -15.09 -2.76
C LEU A 127 -10.08 -14.18 -3.45
N ALA A 128 -9.70 -13.50 -4.55
CA ALA A 128 -10.60 -12.69 -5.37
C ALA A 128 -11.78 -13.53 -5.90
N ASN A 129 -11.50 -14.71 -6.46
CA ASN A 129 -12.51 -15.60 -7.02
C ASN A 129 -13.53 -16.05 -5.96
N LEU A 130 -13.08 -16.49 -4.77
CA LEU A 130 -13.99 -16.88 -3.68
C LEU A 130 -14.82 -15.72 -3.16
N LEU A 131 -14.23 -14.53 -3.12
CA LEU A 131 -14.92 -13.31 -2.71
C LEU A 131 -15.76 -12.69 -3.85
N LYS A 132 -15.75 -13.27 -5.06
CA LYS A 132 -16.44 -12.73 -6.23
C LYS A 132 -16.05 -11.28 -6.51
N VAL A 133 -14.77 -10.98 -6.34
CA VAL A 133 -14.17 -9.70 -6.69
C VAL A 133 -13.78 -9.77 -8.16
N GLU A 134 -14.36 -8.88 -8.95
CA GLU A 134 -14.09 -8.75 -10.39
C GLU A 134 -13.41 -7.40 -10.65
N ALA A 135 -12.39 -7.41 -11.49
CA ALA A 135 -11.68 -6.22 -11.94
C ALA A 135 -11.10 -6.48 -13.34
N ASP A 136 -11.01 -5.42 -14.16
CA ASP A 136 -10.39 -5.48 -15.48
C ASP A 136 -8.89 -5.19 -15.39
N GLY A 137 -8.08 -6.01 -16.06
CA GLY A 137 -6.64 -5.78 -16.18
C GLY A 137 -5.84 -7.06 -16.36
N VAL A 138 -4.51 -6.95 -16.21
CA VAL A 138 -3.57 -8.05 -16.42
C VAL A 138 -3.01 -8.50 -15.07
N ALA A 139 -3.26 -9.75 -14.71
CA ALA A 139 -2.69 -10.37 -13.51
C ALA A 139 -1.17 -10.31 -13.50
N HIS A 140 -0.58 -10.23 -12.30
CA HIS A 140 0.88 -10.12 -12.11
C HIS A 140 1.47 -8.79 -12.62
N GLN A 141 0.64 -7.76 -12.77
CA GLN A 141 1.07 -6.38 -12.87
C GLN A 141 0.66 -5.63 -11.60
N ALA A 142 1.59 -4.84 -11.05
CA ALA A 142 1.44 -4.19 -9.75
C ALA A 142 0.17 -3.33 -9.66
N GLY A 143 -0.20 -2.61 -10.73
CA GLY A 143 -1.41 -1.78 -10.75
C GLY A 143 -2.69 -2.59 -10.64
N PHE A 144 -2.82 -3.68 -11.39
CA PHE A 144 -3.99 -4.56 -11.33
C PHE A 144 -4.07 -5.29 -9.99
N ASP A 145 -2.96 -5.86 -9.54
CA ASP A 145 -2.89 -6.55 -8.27
C ASP A 145 -3.22 -5.60 -7.08
N SER A 146 -2.81 -4.33 -7.14
CA SER A 146 -3.17 -3.29 -6.15
C SER A 146 -4.69 -3.07 -6.09
N LEU A 147 -5.33 -2.96 -7.26
CA LEU A 147 -6.77 -2.79 -7.37
C LEU A 147 -7.51 -3.97 -6.73
N VAL A 148 -7.14 -5.19 -7.11
CA VAL A 148 -7.74 -6.42 -6.57
C VAL A 148 -7.53 -6.52 -5.05
N THR A 149 -6.33 -6.21 -4.57
CA THR A 149 -6.00 -6.20 -3.13
C THR A 149 -6.95 -5.29 -2.35
N GLY A 150 -7.21 -4.10 -2.89
CA GLY A 150 -8.16 -3.15 -2.30
C GLY A 150 -9.61 -3.57 -2.30
N LEU A 151 -10.06 -4.11 -3.43
CA LEU A 151 -11.42 -4.63 -3.56
C LEU A 151 -11.65 -5.80 -2.60
N ILE A 152 -10.65 -6.66 -2.42
CA ILE A 152 -10.70 -7.71 -1.39
C ILE A 152 -10.77 -7.11 0.00
N PHE A 153 -9.91 -6.14 0.35
CA PHE A 153 -9.96 -5.47 1.66
C PHE A 153 -11.36 -4.91 1.96
N HIS A 154 -11.96 -4.22 0.98
CA HIS A 154 -13.33 -3.73 1.11
C HIS A 154 -14.34 -4.87 1.32
N GLU A 155 -14.24 -5.95 0.54
CA GLU A 155 -15.16 -7.09 0.65
C GLU A 155 -15.00 -7.87 1.97
N LEU A 156 -13.79 -7.96 2.52
CA LEU A 156 -13.55 -8.53 3.85
C LEU A 156 -14.31 -7.76 4.92
N HIS A 157 -14.16 -6.43 4.96
CA HIS A 157 -14.87 -5.57 5.92
C HIS A 157 -16.39 -5.55 5.71
N LYS A 158 -16.87 -5.82 4.50
CA LYS A 158 -18.31 -5.90 4.22
C LYS A 158 -18.94 -7.19 4.72
N ARG A 159 -18.20 -8.30 4.73
CA ARG A 159 -18.72 -9.63 5.08
C ARG A 159 -18.46 -10.03 6.53
N TRP A 160 -17.41 -9.50 7.14
CA TRP A 160 -17.01 -9.85 8.50
C TRP A 160 -16.76 -8.59 9.34
N GLU A 161 -17.11 -8.69 10.62
CA GLU A 161 -16.75 -7.67 11.60
C GLU A 161 -15.27 -7.83 11.96
N ILE A 162 -14.44 -6.93 11.42
CA ILE A 162 -12.99 -6.94 11.60
C ILE A 162 -12.61 -5.70 12.39
N ASP A 163 -11.99 -5.92 13.55
CA ASP A 163 -11.40 -4.86 14.37
C ASP A 163 -10.06 -4.43 13.77
N ASP A 164 -10.05 -3.24 13.15
CA ASP A 164 -8.85 -2.63 12.56
C ASP A 164 -7.70 -2.52 13.57
N GLU A 165 -8.00 -2.27 14.85
CA GLU A 165 -6.98 -2.13 15.88
C GLU A 165 -6.27 -3.46 16.13
N GLN A 166 -6.98 -4.59 16.02
CA GLN A 166 -6.38 -5.91 16.19
C GLN A 166 -5.51 -6.31 14.99
N VAL A 167 -5.99 -6.07 13.76
CA VAL A 167 -5.34 -6.56 12.55
C VAL A 167 -4.32 -5.61 11.93
N SER A 168 -4.29 -4.34 12.33
CA SER A 168 -3.33 -3.37 11.82
C SER A 168 -1.89 -3.69 12.24
N MET A 169 -0.93 -3.28 11.42
CA MET A 169 0.51 -3.39 11.68
C MET A 169 1.00 -4.83 11.89
N ILE A 170 0.28 -5.82 11.37
CA ILE A 170 0.68 -7.22 11.34
C ILE A 170 0.83 -7.65 9.88
N LEU A 171 2.04 -8.04 9.50
CA LEU A 171 2.37 -8.52 8.17
C LEU A 171 2.37 -10.05 8.17
N TYR A 172 1.81 -10.66 7.11
CA TYR A 172 1.73 -12.12 7.01
C TYR A 172 3.15 -12.72 6.99
N GLY A 173 3.35 -13.79 7.76
CA GLY A 173 4.65 -14.46 7.93
C GLY A 173 5.56 -13.82 8.99
N LEU A 174 5.18 -12.68 9.58
CA LEU A 174 5.89 -12.00 10.66
C LEU A 174 5.00 -11.79 11.90
N GLU A 175 3.93 -12.58 12.04
CA GLU A 175 2.85 -12.32 13.00
C GLU A 175 3.33 -12.23 14.43
N SER A 176 4.07 -13.23 14.91
CA SER A 176 4.56 -13.28 16.30
C SER A 176 5.41 -12.07 16.64
N ALA A 177 6.34 -11.71 15.77
CA ALA A 177 7.21 -10.55 15.99
C ALA A 177 6.44 -9.23 15.91
N CYS A 178 5.52 -9.08 14.95
CA CYS A 178 4.67 -7.88 14.86
C CYS A 178 3.82 -7.73 16.12
N GLN A 179 3.26 -8.81 16.65
CA GLN A 179 2.48 -8.82 17.88
C GLN A 179 3.31 -8.45 19.10
N GLU A 180 4.53 -8.97 19.24
CA GLU A 180 5.47 -8.60 20.32
C GLU A 180 5.95 -7.14 20.22
N ILE A 181 6.09 -6.61 19.01
CA ILE A 181 6.47 -5.19 18.82
C ILE A 181 5.27 -4.29 19.13
N LYS A 182 4.07 -4.71 18.74
CA LYS A 182 2.81 -4.03 19.04
C LYS A 182 2.44 -4.11 20.53
N ALA A 183 2.88 -5.16 21.23
CA ALA A 183 2.71 -5.37 22.65
C ALA A 183 4.04 -5.87 23.26
N PRO A 184 4.86 -5.09 24.02
CA PRO A 184 4.54 -3.87 24.80
C PRO A 184 5.67 -2.80 24.92
N SER A 185 5.28 -1.51 24.97
CA SER A 185 5.71 -0.50 25.98
C SER A 185 5.13 0.89 25.67
N SER A 186 4.53 1.53 26.68
CA SER A 186 4.28 2.99 26.75
C SER A 186 3.32 3.63 25.73
N PHE A 187 2.02 3.39 25.90
CA PHE A 187 1.13 4.54 26.01
C PHE A 187 1.63 5.36 27.22
N ASN A 188 2.26 6.51 26.99
CA ASN A 188 2.66 7.42 28.06
C ASN A 188 1.52 8.44 28.25
N PRO A 189 0.65 8.35 29.28
CA PRO A 189 -0.49 9.25 29.42
C PRO A 189 -0.08 10.68 29.84
N LEU A 190 1.20 10.91 30.16
CA LEU A 190 1.68 12.15 30.77
C LEU A 190 2.10 13.26 29.80
N LEU A 191 1.62 13.21 28.55
CA LEU A 191 1.60 14.38 27.65
C LEU A 191 0.23 14.55 26.99
N ARG A 192 -0.83 14.48 27.81
CA ARG A 192 -2.04 15.27 27.53
C ARG A 192 -2.04 16.47 28.48
N SER A 193 -1.76 17.66 27.93
CA SER A 193 -2.21 18.89 28.58
C SER A 193 -3.74 18.86 28.69
N PRO A 194 -4.33 19.49 29.73
CA PRO A 194 -5.77 19.49 29.92
C PRO A 194 -6.45 20.14 28.72
N ALA A 195 -7.55 19.53 28.27
CA ALA A 195 -8.44 20.12 27.28
C ALA A 195 -8.91 21.49 27.79
N SER A 196 -8.59 22.55 27.06
CA SER A 196 -9.36 23.79 27.15
C SER A 196 -10.67 23.58 26.39
N THR A 197 -11.76 23.71 27.13
CA THR A 197 -13.11 23.82 26.62
C THR A 197 -13.24 25.10 25.80
N GLY A 198 -13.15 24.96 24.48
CA GLY A 198 -13.41 26.03 23.52
C GLY A 198 -14.54 25.61 22.60
N SER A 199 -15.74 26.15 22.85
CA SER A 199 -16.86 26.14 21.91
C SER A 199 -16.40 26.73 20.58
N GLY A 200 -16.39 25.92 19.52
CA GLY A 200 -15.89 26.29 18.19
C GLY A 200 -16.86 25.82 17.12
N VAL A 201 -17.55 26.80 16.53
CA VAL A 201 -18.53 26.69 15.45
C VAL A 201 -17.97 25.91 14.25
N MET A 202 -18.77 24.98 13.72
CA MET A 202 -18.50 24.28 12.47
C MET A 202 -18.50 25.27 11.30
N VAL A 203 -17.33 25.57 10.74
CA VAL A 203 -17.21 26.32 9.48
C VAL A 203 -17.02 25.30 8.35
N PRO A 204 -17.83 25.33 7.28
CA PRO A 204 -17.63 24.45 6.14
C PRO A 204 -16.38 24.88 5.36
N LEU A 205 -15.46 23.94 5.15
CA LEU A 205 -14.31 24.13 4.24
C LEU A 205 -14.81 24.18 2.79
N PRO A 206 -14.31 25.12 1.95
CA PRO A 206 -14.71 25.21 0.57
C PRO A 206 -14.11 24.04 -0.24
N MET A 207 -14.91 23.48 -1.15
CA MET A 207 -14.41 22.57 -2.17
C MET A 207 -13.41 23.29 -3.07
N MET A 208 -12.11 23.04 -2.87
CA MET A 208 -11.10 23.41 -3.86
C MET A 208 -11.09 22.37 -4.99
N ARG A 209 -11.63 22.78 -6.15
CA ARG A 209 -11.36 22.12 -7.43
C ARG A 209 -9.98 22.60 -7.91
N SER A 210 -8.96 21.78 -7.71
CA SER A 210 -7.64 21.99 -8.31
C SER A 210 -7.40 20.97 -9.43
N PRO A 211 -6.91 21.36 -10.62
CA PRO A 211 -6.55 20.42 -11.68
C PRO A 211 -5.30 19.61 -11.30
N CYS A 212 -5.25 18.37 -11.78
CA CYS A 212 -4.15 17.41 -11.60
C CYS A 212 -2.83 17.92 -12.21
N PRO A 213 -1.66 17.84 -11.53
CA PRO A 213 -0.39 18.32 -12.06
C PRO A 213 0.41 17.26 -12.85
N PHE A 214 -0.06 16.02 -12.95
CA PHE A 214 0.63 14.98 -13.74
C PHE A 214 0.40 15.18 -15.25
N ARG A 215 1.15 16.10 -15.84
CA ARG A 215 1.38 16.15 -17.28
C ARG A 215 2.88 15.98 -17.53
N SER A 216 3.31 14.73 -17.70
CA SER A 216 4.59 14.45 -18.37
C SER A 216 4.54 15.07 -19.78
N GLN A 217 5.56 15.83 -20.17
CA GLN A 217 5.73 16.30 -21.55
C GLN A 217 6.11 15.17 -22.53
N ARG A 218 6.20 13.92 -22.08
CA ARG A 218 6.36 12.73 -22.92
C ARG A 218 5.16 11.82 -22.70
N GLY A 219 4.38 11.66 -23.76
CA GLY A 219 3.00 11.21 -23.71
C GLY A 219 2.77 9.81 -23.15
N GLY A 220 1.56 9.62 -22.61
CA GLY A 220 0.98 8.32 -22.30
C GLY A 220 0.59 8.11 -20.84
N VAL A 221 -0.26 8.98 -20.27
CA VAL A 221 -1.03 8.66 -19.05
C VAL A 221 -2.50 8.67 -19.45
N CYS A 222 -3.16 7.52 -19.41
CA CYS A 222 -4.63 7.47 -19.49
C CYS A 222 -5.20 7.86 -18.13
N VAL A 223 -6.08 8.86 -18.13
CA VAL A 223 -6.62 9.49 -16.91
C VAL A 223 -8.15 9.40 -16.92
N HIS A 224 -8.73 8.81 -15.88
CA HIS A 224 -10.08 9.15 -15.41
C HIS A 224 -10.09 9.10 -13.87
N PRO A 225 -10.54 10.15 -13.16
CA PRO A 225 -10.50 10.18 -11.70
C PRO A 225 -11.84 9.73 -11.12
N LEU A 226 -11.83 9.02 -9.99
CA LEU A 226 -12.77 9.16 -8.86
C LEU A 226 -12.21 8.43 -7.62
N ALA A 227 -12.58 8.93 -6.44
CA ALA A 227 -11.92 8.69 -5.15
C ALA A 227 -11.99 7.25 -4.61
N THR A 228 -10.83 6.70 -4.25
CA THR A 228 -10.66 5.52 -3.37
C THR A 228 -9.29 5.62 -2.66
N PRO A 229 -9.09 4.96 -1.50
CA PRO A 229 -7.85 5.05 -0.72
C PRO A 229 -6.63 4.72 -1.59
N TYR A 230 -5.54 5.46 -1.38
CA TYR A 230 -4.28 5.28 -2.10
C TYR A 230 -3.76 3.86 -1.85
N MET A 231 -3.75 3.02 -2.88
CA MET A 231 -3.22 1.67 -2.83
C MET A 231 -2.08 1.56 -3.80
N ILE A 232 -0.91 1.23 -3.26
CA ILE A 232 0.32 1.00 -4.00
C ILE A 232 0.84 -0.36 -3.56
N LYS A 233 0.69 -1.36 -4.44
CA LYS A 233 1.47 -2.60 -4.42
C LYS A 233 2.67 -2.37 -5.34
N TRP A 234 3.85 -2.80 -4.92
CA TRP A 234 5.11 -2.67 -5.68
C TRP A 234 5.42 -3.95 -6.45
#